data_AF-A0A2D6K319-F1
#
_entry.id   AF-A0A2D6K319-F1
#
_cell.length_a   1.000
_cell.length_b   1.000
_cell.length_c   1.000
_cell.angle_alpha   90.00
_cell.angle_beta   90.00
_cell.angle_gamma   90.00
#
_symmetry.space_group_name_H-M   'P 1'
#
loop_
_entity.id
_entity.type
_entity.pdbx_description
1 polymer ?
#
loop_
_entity_poly.entity_id
_entity_poly.type
_entity_poly.pdbx_seq_one_letter_code
_entity_poly.pdbx_strand_id
1 'polypeptide(L)'
;MSLKESFIGSVTSSSDLRSVYDFVRKILGDDIISFEQFKTMQDVNPLISHNIKRTLDKGQDQICGFVSLSFLTSSALVGLRSKTLSTLDLNGTHQVNRQSVPAAIYVGAIGADSDKEARRATMKYFDTIMVNYKHKFNNCLIISKPITDEGLAVISKRGFRPMHDVAGLGQLYEL
;
A
#
# COMPACT_ATOMS: atom_id res chain seq x y z
N MET A 1 4.69 -16.98 -32.07
CA MET A 1 3.83 -17.42 -30.95
C MET A 1 4.18 -16.54 -29.77
N SER A 2 3.38 -15.50 -29.48
CA SER A 2 3.66 -14.56 -28.39
C SER A 2 3.47 -15.28 -27.07
N LEU A 3 4.47 -15.27 -26.19
CA LEU A 3 4.26 -15.64 -24.80
C LEU A 3 3.19 -14.68 -24.25
N LYS A 4 2.13 -15.22 -23.65
CA LYS A 4 1.14 -14.40 -22.93
C LYS A 4 1.89 -13.75 -21.76
N GLU A 5 1.94 -12.42 -21.72
CA GLU A 5 2.46 -11.71 -20.56
C GLU A 5 1.71 -12.19 -19.31
N SER A 6 2.47 -12.68 -18.32
CA SER A 6 1.96 -13.09 -17.03
C SER A 6 2.29 -12.01 -16.00
N PHE A 7 1.30 -11.67 -15.17
CA PHE A 7 1.47 -10.74 -14.05
C PHE A 7 1.36 -11.50 -12.74
N ILE A 8 2.33 -11.29 -11.85
CA ILE A 8 2.41 -11.95 -10.55
C ILE A 8 2.55 -10.87 -9.47
N GLY A 9 1.62 -10.84 -8.53
CA GLY A 9 1.73 -10.00 -7.34
C GLY A 9 2.25 -10.80 -6.15
N SER A 10 3.20 -10.25 -5.41
CA SER A 10 3.75 -10.88 -4.20
C SER A 10 4.12 -9.84 -3.14
N VAL A 11 4.34 -10.32 -1.92
CA VAL A 11 5.01 -9.54 -0.88
C VAL A 11 6.44 -9.29 -1.34
N THR A 12 6.94 -8.08 -1.11
CA THR A 12 8.31 -7.68 -1.46
C THR A 12 9.32 -8.36 -0.55
N SER A 13 10.27 -9.08 -1.14
CA SER A 13 11.40 -9.64 -0.40
C SER A 13 12.35 -8.54 0.09
N SER A 14 13.09 -8.80 1.16
CA SER A 14 14.08 -7.85 1.66
C SER A 14 15.20 -7.56 0.65
N SER A 15 15.52 -8.50 -0.24
CA SER A 15 16.48 -8.29 -1.34
C SER A 15 15.98 -7.29 -2.38
N ASP A 16 14.67 -7.23 -2.60
CA ASP A 16 14.05 -6.43 -3.66
C ASP A 16 13.57 -5.08 -3.14
N LEU A 17 13.67 -4.85 -1.83
CA LEU A 17 13.07 -3.69 -1.16
C LEU A 17 13.56 -2.36 -1.71
N ARG A 18 14.87 -2.25 -2.01
CA ARG A 18 15.42 -1.02 -2.59
C ARG A 18 14.88 -0.78 -4.00
N SER A 19 14.87 -1.82 -4.83
CA SER A 19 14.34 -1.73 -6.20
C SER A 19 12.86 -1.37 -6.23
N VAL A 20 12.06 -1.90 -5.28
CA VAL A 20 10.65 -1.53 -5.13
C VAL A 20 10.51 -0.09 -4.65
N TYR A 21 11.30 0.35 -3.67
CA TYR A 21 11.29 1.74 -3.22
C TYR A 21 11.63 2.71 -4.35
N ASP A 22 12.68 2.43 -5.12
CA ASP A 22 13.08 3.26 -6.26
C ASP A 22 11.97 3.30 -7.32
N PHE A 23 11.22 2.19 -7.51
CA PHE A 23 10.04 2.16 -8.37
C PHE A 23 8.87 3.01 -7.81
N VAL A 24 8.58 2.92 -6.51
CA VAL A 24 7.56 3.76 -5.85
C VAL A 24 7.89 5.24 -6.03
N ARG A 25 9.14 5.63 -5.79
CA ARG A 25 9.64 7.00 -5.97
C ARG A 25 9.53 7.45 -7.42
N LYS A 26 9.85 6.59 -8.39
CA LYS A 26 9.65 6.89 -9.83
C LYS A 26 8.19 7.23 -10.14
N ILE A 27 7.23 6.53 -9.53
CA ILE A 27 5.80 6.70 -9.82
C ILE A 27 5.18 7.87 -9.06
N LEU A 28 5.55 8.07 -7.79
CA LEU A 28 4.93 9.05 -6.90
C LEU A 28 5.72 10.35 -6.72
N GLY A 29 6.98 10.39 -7.17
CA GLY A 29 7.89 11.50 -6.91
C GLY A 29 8.54 11.41 -5.53
N ASP A 30 8.96 12.57 -5.01
CA ASP A 30 9.73 12.69 -3.76
C ASP A 30 8.86 12.85 -2.50
N ASP A 31 7.54 13.05 -2.66
CA ASP A 31 6.59 13.22 -1.55
C ASP A 31 6.17 11.87 -0.92
N ILE A 32 7.16 11.05 -0.59
CA ILE A 32 7.02 9.74 0.04
C ILE A 32 7.90 9.64 1.29
N ILE A 33 7.65 8.63 2.13
CA ILE A 33 8.53 8.32 3.26
C ILE A 33 9.95 7.99 2.77
N SER A 34 10.97 8.22 3.60
CA SER A 34 12.35 7.84 3.30
C SER A 34 12.53 6.33 3.15
N PHE A 35 13.61 5.91 2.48
CA PHE A 35 13.95 4.49 2.35
C PHE A 35 14.20 3.85 3.72
N GLU A 36 14.82 4.59 4.65
CA GLU A 36 15.08 4.14 6.02
C GLU A 36 13.78 3.88 6.77
N GLN A 37 12.80 4.79 6.69
CA GLN A 37 11.46 4.58 7.25
C GLN A 37 10.81 3.34 6.63
N PHE A 38 10.80 3.25 5.30
CA PHE A 38 10.21 2.12 4.59
C PHE A 38 10.86 0.78 4.97
N LYS A 39 12.19 0.76 5.11
CA LYS A 39 12.96 -0.40 5.57
C LYS A 39 12.59 -0.78 7.00
N THR A 40 12.56 0.18 7.93
CA THR A 40 12.21 -0.13 9.33
C THR A 40 10.80 -0.68 9.46
N MET A 41 9.86 -0.22 8.63
CA MET A 41 8.51 -0.76 8.56
C MET A 41 8.51 -2.21 8.04
N GLN A 42 9.30 -2.49 6.99
CA GLN A 42 9.42 -3.83 6.41
C GLN A 42 10.06 -4.84 7.37
N ASP A 43 11.08 -4.42 8.10
CA ASP A 43 11.78 -5.24 9.10
C ASP A 43 10.81 -5.70 10.21
N VAL A 44 9.86 -4.84 10.60
CA VAL A 44 8.83 -5.19 11.61
C VAL A 44 7.69 -6.02 11.00
N ASN A 45 7.22 -5.63 9.81
CA ASN A 45 6.16 -6.34 9.12
C ASN A 45 6.43 -6.42 7.61
N PRO A 46 6.77 -7.60 7.08
CA PRO A 46 7.08 -7.74 5.66
C PRO A 46 5.87 -7.47 4.75
N LEU A 47 4.64 -7.48 5.27
CA LEU A 47 3.42 -7.23 4.50
C LEU A 47 3.24 -5.75 4.10
N ILE A 48 4.08 -4.83 4.57
CA ILE A 48 3.94 -3.40 4.26
C ILE A 48 4.19 -3.06 2.78
N SER A 49 4.85 -3.95 2.04
CA SER A 49 5.18 -3.75 0.63
C SER A 49 4.79 -4.95 -0.21
N HIS A 50 4.00 -4.70 -1.23
CA HIS A 50 3.68 -5.65 -2.28
C HIS A 50 4.09 -5.08 -3.62
N ASN A 51 4.58 -5.94 -4.50
CA ASN A 51 4.98 -5.59 -5.85
C ASN A 51 4.34 -6.52 -6.86
N ILE A 52 4.02 -5.96 -8.02
CA ILE A 52 3.48 -6.68 -9.17
C ILE A 52 4.58 -6.72 -10.20
N LYS A 53 4.99 -7.93 -10.58
CA LYS A 53 5.97 -8.17 -11.63
C LYS A 53 5.30 -8.71 -12.88
N ARG A 54 5.84 -8.35 -14.04
CA ARG A 54 5.54 -8.98 -15.33
C ARG A 54 6.76 -9.75 -15.82
N THR A 55 6.55 -10.93 -16.39
CA THR A 55 7.64 -11.70 -17.01
C THR A 55 7.77 -11.30 -18.47
N LEU A 56 8.96 -10.83 -18.86
CA LEU A 56 9.30 -10.45 -20.23
C LEU A 56 9.76 -11.66 -21.07
N ASP A 57 9.88 -11.49 -22.39
CA ASP A 57 10.22 -12.53 -23.40
C ASP A 57 11.60 -13.23 -23.23
N LYS A 58 12.28 -13.03 -22.10
CA LYS A 58 13.55 -13.69 -21.73
C LYS A 58 13.51 -14.27 -20.31
N GLY A 59 12.32 -14.44 -19.72
CA GLY A 59 12.15 -14.89 -18.34
C GLY A 59 12.60 -13.87 -17.29
N GLN A 60 12.83 -12.62 -17.70
CA GLN A 60 13.20 -11.54 -16.78
C GLN A 60 11.94 -10.92 -16.20
N ASP A 61 11.88 -10.87 -14.87
CA ASP A 61 10.79 -10.21 -14.17
C ASP A 61 11.05 -8.71 -14.01
N GLN A 62 10.06 -7.91 -14.39
CA GLN A 62 10.08 -6.46 -14.24
C GLN A 62 8.98 -6.01 -13.28
N ILE A 63 9.32 -5.20 -12.27
CA ILE A 63 8.33 -4.53 -11.43
C ILE A 63 7.54 -3.55 -12.31
N CYS A 64 6.22 -3.68 -12.30
CA CYS A 64 5.29 -2.85 -13.08
C CYS A 64 4.17 -2.25 -12.23
N GLY A 65 4.10 -2.61 -10.94
CA GLY A 65 3.16 -2.04 -9.99
C GLY A 65 3.51 -2.34 -8.54
N PHE A 66 2.84 -1.65 -7.62
CA PHE A 66 3.02 -1.83 -6.19
C PHE A 66 1.73 -1.52 -5.42
N VAL A 67 1.67 -2.08 -4.22
CA VAL A 67 0.74 -1.69 -3.17
C VAL A 67 1.51 -1.57 -1.86
N SER A 68 1.42 -0.41 -1.22
CA SER A 68 2.05 -0.11 0.06
C SER A 68 0.99 0.00 1.15
N LEU A 69 1.18 -0.76 2.21
CA LEU A 69 0.29 -0.85 3.36
C LEU A 69 1.05 -0.55 4.65
N SER A 70 0.34 -0.19 5.70
CA SER A 70 0.88 -0.14 7.05
C SER A 70 -0.07 -0.85 8.01
N PHE A 71 0.47 -1.71 8.86
CA PHE A 71 -0.27 -2.52 9.82
C PHE A 71 -0.12 -1.86 11.18
N LEU A 72 -1.06 -0.99 11.54
CA LEU A 72 -0.86 -0.01 12.60
C LEU A 72 -1.09 -0.58 14.00
N THR A 73 -0.26 -0.13 14.94
CA THR A 73 -0.52 -0.26 16.38
C THR A 73 -1.71 0.61 16.80
N SER A 74 -2.32 0.30 17.96
CA SER A 74 -3.40 1.12 18.51
C SER A 74 -2.96 2.57 18.78
N SER A 75 -1.73 2.78 19.26
CA SER A 75 -1.19 4.13 19.52
C SER A 75 -1.01 4.93 18.23
N ALA A 76 -0.56 4.30 17.15
CA ALA A 76 -0.45 4.96 15.84
C ALA A 76 -1.84 5.36 15.31
N LEU A 77 -2.84 4.48 15.41
CA LEU A 77 -4.22 4.82 15.03
C LEU A 77 -4.78 5.99 15.85
N VAL A 78 -4.55 6.01 17.16
CA VAL A 78 -4.94 7.14 18.02
C VAL A 78 -4.26 8.43 17.55
N GLY A 79 -2.95 8.39 17.29
CA GLY A 79 -2.20 9.56 16.83
C GLY A 79 -2.68 10.10 15.48
N LEU A 80 -3.04 9.23 14.54
CA LEU A 80 -3.62 9.63 13.26
C LEU A 80 -5.00 10.28 13.46
N ARG A 81 -5.86 9.70 14.31
CA ARG A 81 -7.18 10.25 14.66
C ARG A 81 -7.10 11.60 15.36
N SER A 82 -6.14 11.79 16.25
CA SER A 82 -5.92 13.07 16.94
C SER A 82 -5.09 14.08 16.13
N LYS A 83 -4.66 13.72 14.91
CA LYS A 83 -3.77 14.53 14.06
C LYS A 83 -2.43 14.89 14.73
N THR A 84 -2.00 14.10 15.72
CA THR A 84 -0.68 14.26 16.38
C THR A 84 0.39 13.41 15.71
N LEU A 85 0.03 12.61 14.70
CA LEU A 85 0.92 11.81 13.87
C LEU A 85 0.56 12.05 12.40
N SER A 86 1.54 12.37 11.55
CA SER A 86 1.35 12.39 10.10
C SER A 86 1.53 11.00 9.50
N THR A 87 0.82 10.73 8.40
CA THR A 87 1.04 9.50 7.61
C THR A 87 2.45 9.43 7.01
N LEU A 88 3.12 10.57 6.79
CA LEU A 88 4.51 10.64 6.32
C LEU A 88 5.54 10.40 7.43
N ASP A 89 5.13 10.44 8.70
CA ASP A 89 6.00 10.18 9.85
C ASP A 89 5.97 8.70 10.29
N LEU A 90 5.14 7.88 9.63
CA LEU A 90 5.06 6.45 9.89
C LEU A 90 6.42 5.77 9.69
N ASN A 91 6.74 4.85 10.58
CA ASN A 91 7.99 4.10 10.62
C ASN A 91 7.77 2.78 11.38
N GLY A 92 8.82 2.00 11.60
CA GLY A 92 8.76 0.70 12.29
C GLY A 92 8.05 0.70 13.66
N THR A 93 8.17 1.76 14.47
CA THR A 93 7.54 1.81 15.81
C THR A 93 6.01 1.90 15.77
N HIS A 94 5.47 2.25 14.61
CA HIS A 94 4.03 2.37 14.36
C HIS A 94 3.43 1.08 13.78
N GLN A 95 4.25 0.06 13.50
CA GLN A 95 3.81 -1.19 12.90
C GLN A 95 3.62 -2.28 13.96
N VAL A 96 2.61 -3.12 13.78
CA VAL A 96 2.53 -4.43 14.44
C VAL A 96 3.26 -5.46 13.59
N ASN A 97 3.82 -6.49 14.22
CA ASN A 97 4.43 -7.62 13.49
C ASN A 97 3.38 -8.46 12.72
N ARG A 98 3.85 -9.35 11.84
CA ARG A 98 3.01 -10.17 10.94
C ARG A 98 2.01 -11.09 11.66
N GLN A 99 2.33 -11.49 12.90
CA GLN A 99 1.54 -12.42 13.71
C GLN A 99 0.48 -11.70 14.55
N SER A 100 0.59 -10.38 14.70
CA SER A 100 -0.33 -9.57 15.49
C SER A 100 -1.54 -9.14 14.68
N VAL A 101 -2.65 -8.88 15.39
CA VAL A 101 -3.82 -8.24 14.80
C VAL A 101 -3.61 -6.72 14.86
N PRO A 102 -3.57 -6.00 13.72
CA PRO A 102 -3.43 -4.55 13.71
C PRO A 102 -4.72 -3.87 14.19
N ALA A 103 -4.58 -2.68 14.77
CA ALA A 103 -5.73 -1.83 15.08
C ALA A 103 -6.35 -1.25 13.80
N ALA A 104 -5.51 -0.93 12.82
CA ALA A 104 -5.93 -0.51 11.49
C ALA A 104 -4.93 -0.95 10.41
N ILE A 105 -5.41 -1.18 9.20
CA ILE A 105 -4.59 -1.30 7.99
C ILE A 105 -4.70 0.02 7.23
N TYR A 106 -3.60 0.75 7.13
CA TYR A 106 -3.51 1.96 6.31
C TYR A 106 -3.07 1.62 4.90
N VAL A 107 -3.93 1.88 3.92
CA VAL A 107 -3.61 1.82 2.49
C VAL A 107 -2.89 3.12 2.14
N GLY A 108 -1.56 3.05 2.07
CA GLY A 108 -0.70 4.22 1.90
C GLY A 108 -0.55 4.64 0.45
N ALA A 109 -0.20 3.70 -0.43
CA ALA A 109 -0.03 4.01 -1.84
C ALA A 109 -0.31 2.81 -2.75
N ILE A 110 -0.84 3.08 -3.93
CA ILE A 110 -1.06 2.11 -5.00
C ILE A 110 -0.59 2.77 -6.28
N GLY A 111 0.23 2.09 -7.07
CA GLY A 111 0.73 2.64 -8.32
C GLY A 111 1.18 1.57 -9.29
N ALA A 112 1.18 1.92 -10.57
CA ALA A 112 1.65 1.07 -11.65
C ALA A 112 2.27 1.91 -12.76
N ASP A 113 3.07 1.28 -13.62
CA ASP A 113 3.51 1.91 -14.86
C ASP A 113 2.30 2.37 -15.71
N SER A 114 2.55 3.22 -16.71
CA SER A 114 1.49 3.74 -17.60
C SER A 114 0.80 2.67 -18.44
N ASP A 115 1.35 1.46 -18.47
CA ASP A 115 0.78 0.29 -19.11
C ASP A 115 -0.59 -0.08 -18.53
N LYS A 116 -1.59 -0.21 -19.41
CA LYS A 116 -2.98 -0.48 -19.02
C LYS A 116 -3.14 -1.85 -18.34
N GLU A 117 -2.40 -2.85 -18.78
CA GLU A 117 -2.47 -4.20 -18.23
C GLU A 117 -1.80 -4.26 -16.85
N ALA A 118 -0.68 -3.55 -16.65
CA ALA A 118 -0.04 -3.38 -15.35
C ALA A 118 -0.95 -2.71 -14.32
N ARG A 119 -1.67 -1.65 -14.72
CA ARG A 119 -2.68 -0.99 -13.86
C ARG A 119 -3.81 -1.94 -13.48
N ARG A 120 -4.33 -2.69 -14.45
CA ARG A 120 -5.39 -3.68 -14.21
C ARG A 120 -4.93 -4.79 -13.27
N ALA A 121 -3.71 -5.31 -13.49
CA ALA A 121 -3.11 -6.34 -12.64
C ALA A 121 -2.90 -5.83 -11.20
N THR A 122 -2.41 -4.60 -11.04
CA THR A 122 -2.21 -3.96 -9.75
C THR A 122 -3.52 -3.82 -8.98
N MET A 123 -4.59 -3.32 -9.62
CA MET A 123 -5.89 -3.19 -8.96
C MET A 123 -6.52 -4.55 -8.63
N LYS A 124 -6.40 -5.54 -9.52
CA LYS A 124 -6.87 -6.91 -9.24
C LYS A 124 -6.13 -7.53 -8.04
N TYR A 125 -4.82 -7.32 -7.97
CA TYR A 125 -4.02 -7.78 -6.84
C TYR A 125 -4.38 -7.04 -5.55
N PHE A 126 -4.58 -5.72 -5.62
CA PHE A 126 -5.09 -4.92 -4.50
C PHE A 126 -6.42 -5.46 -3.97
N ASP A 127 -7.39 -5.73 -4.84
CA ASP A 127 -8.69 -6.28 -4.41
C ASP A 127 -8.50 -7.66 -3.73
N THR A 128 -7.59 -8.48 -4.25
CA THR A 128 -7.26 -9.80 -3.67
C THR A 128 -6.68 -9.67 -2.26
N ILE A 129 -5.70 -8.77 -2.05
CA ILE A 129 -5.10 -8.59 -0.72
C ILE A 129 -6.10 -7.97 0.27
N MET A 130 -6.97 -7.07 -0.18
CA MET A 130 -7.99 -6.47 0.68
C MET A 130 -9.00 -7.49 1.18
N VAL A 131 -9.46 -8.41 0.31
CA VAL A 131 -10.33 -9.53 0.72
C VAL A 131 -9.61 -10.44 1.71
N ASN A 132 -8.36 -10.82 1.42
CA ASN A 132 -7.57 -11.69 2.29
C ASN A 132 -7.34 -11.06 3.67
N TYR A 133 -7.04 -9.75 3.73
CA TYR A 133 -6.80 -9.06 4.98
C TYR A 133 -8.07 -8.79 5.76
N LYS A 134 -9.20 -8.50 5.10
CA LYS A 134 -10.50 -8.40 5.78
C LYS A 134 -10.89 -9.74 6.42
N HIS A 135 -10.61 -10.86 5.76
CA HIS A 135 -10.85 -12.18 6.31
C HIS A 135 -9.89 -12.53 7.45
N LYS A 136 -8.58 -12.28 7.25
CA LYS A 136 -7.54 -12.59 8.24
C LYS A 136 -7.66 -11.75 9.51
N PHE A 137 -7.92 -10.46 9.36
CA PHE A 137 -7.97 -9.49 10.46
C PHE A 137 -9.41 -9.01 10.65
N ASN A 138 -10.30 -9.95 10.95
CA ASN A 138 -11.71 -9.67 11.18
C ASN A 138 -11.86 -8.52 12.20
N ASN A 139 -12.72 -7.54 11.92
CA ASN A 139 -12.93 -6.29 12.68
C ASN A 139 -11.76 -5.27 12.66
N CYS A 140 -10.73 -5.44 11.84
CA CYS A 140 -9.71 -4.40 11.67
C CYS A 140 -10.24 -3.27 10.79
N LEU A 141 -10.03 -2.03 11.25
CA LEU A 141 -10.35 -0.84 10.48
C LEU A 141 -9.43 -0.74 9.26
N ILE A 142 -9.97 -0.42 8.09
CA ILE A 142 -9.14 -0.10 6.93
C ILE A 142 -9.21 1.40 6.72
N ILE A 143 -8.06 2.07 6.66
CA ILE A 143 -7.97 3.51 6.48
C ILE A 143 -7.13 3.89 5.27
N SER A 144 -7.35 5.06 4.70
CA SER A 144 -6.53 5.61 3.62
C SER A 144 -6.58 7.14 3.60
N LYS A 145 -5.56 7.77 3.00
CA LYS A 145 -5.47 9.22 2.80
C LYS A 145 -5.21 9.48 1.32
N PRO A 146 -6.26 9.67 0.50
CA PRO A 146 -6.08 9.89 -0.92
C PRO A 146 -5.46 11.26 -1.15
N ILE A 147 -4.36 11.31 -1.90
CA ILE A 147 -3.70 12.56 -2.30
C ILE A 147 -3.89 12.89 -3.78
N THR A 148 -4.52 11.99 -4.54
CA THR A 148 -4.89 12.17 -5.95
C THR A 148 -6.39 11.94 -6.16
N ASP A 149 -6.93 12.52 -7.23
CA ASP A 149 -8.34 12.34 -7.60
C ASP A 149 -8.67 10.87 -7.91
N GLU A 150 -7.76 10.14 -8.55
CA GLU A 150 -7.93 8.70 -8.79
C GLU A 150 -7.96 7.92 -7.48
N GLY A 151 -7.08 8.26 -6.52
CA GLY A 151 -7.08 7.66 -5.19
C GLY A 151 -8.39 7.91 -4.46
N LEU A 152 -8.90 9.15 -4.52
CA LEU A 152 -10.19 9.51 -3.93
C LEU A 152 -11.34 8.72 -4.59
N ALA A 153 -11.37 8.63 -5.92
CA ALA A 153 -12.36 7.85 -6.64
C ALA A 153 -12.29 6.34 -6.29
N VAL A 154 -11.10 5.79 -6.09
CA VAL A 154 -10.88 4.39 -5.69
C VAL A 154 -11.48 4.10 -4.33
N ILE A 155 -11.28 4.97 -3.35
CA ILE A 155 -11.80 4.76 -1.99
C ILE A 155 -13.30 5.05 -1.91
N SER A 156 -13.80 6.09 -2.60
CA SER A 156 -15.23 6.42 -2.61
C SER A 156 -16.06 5.28 -3.21
N LYS A 157 -15.60 4.67 -4.32
CA LYS A 157 -16.24 3.49 -4.92
C LYS A 157 -16.27 2.28 -3.98
N ARG A 158 -15.36 2.22 -3.01
CA ARG A 158 -15.26 1.12 -2.03
C ARG A 158 -16.05 1.39 -0.75
N GLY A 159 -16.72 2.54 -0.63
CA GLY A 159 -17.57 2.88 0.51
C GLY A 159 -16.82 3.51 1.69
N PHE A 160 -15.57 3.92 1.50
CA PHE A 160 -14.83 4.67 2.52
C PHE A 160 -15.53 5.99 2.85
N ARG A 161 -15.49 6.38 4.12
CA ARG A 161 -16.07 7.62 4.64
C ARG A 161 -15.00 8.47 5.32
N PRO A 162 -15.10 9.81 5.26
CA PRO A 162 -14.20 10.68 6.00
C PRO A 162 -14.19 10.32 7.50
N MET A 163 -13.02 10.21 8.11
CA MET A 163 -12.86 10.01 9.55
C MET A 163 -13.16 11.27 10.37
N HIS A 164 -13.21 12.42 9.71
CA HIS A 164 -13.50 13.73 10.28
C HIS A 164 -14.57 14.42 9.44
N ASP A 165 -15.13 15.53 9.94
CA ASP A 165 -16.25 16.24 9.30
C ASP A 165 -15.90 16.92 7.94
N VAL A 166 -14.70 16.68 7.41
CA VAL A 166 -14.21 17.25 6.16
C VAL A 166 -13.84 16.13 5.18
N ALA A 167 -14.45 16.16 4.00
CA ALA A 167 -14.10 15.31 2.87
C ALA A 167 -13.14 16.05 1.93
N GLY A 168 -12.28 15.31 1.23
CA GLY A 168 -11.41 15.84 0.17
C GLY A 168 -10.04 15.16 0.15
N LEU A 169 -9.20 15.65 -0.75
CA LEU A 169 -7.80 15.20 -0.83
C LEU A 169 -7.06 15.52 0.47
N GLY A 170 -6.14 14.62 0.85
CA GLY A 170 -5.34 14.74 2.06
C GLY A 170 -6.11 14.51 3.36
N GLN A 171 -7.40 14.16 3.32
CA GLN A 171 -8.16 13.76 4.50
C GLN A 171 -8.04 12.26 4.75
N LEU A 172 -8.16 11.83 6.00
CA LEU A 172 -8.21 10.42 6.36
C LEU A 172 -9.63 9.88 6.18
N TYR A 173 -9.72 8.68 5.61
CA TYR A 173 -10.95 7.95 5.39
C TYR A 173 -10.88 6.57 6.03
N GLU A 174 -12.02 6.04 6.45
CA GLU A 174 -12.17 4.69 7.00
C GLU A 174 -13.28 3.89 6.28
N LEU A 175 -13.11 2.57 6.21
CA LEU A 175 -14.04 1.61 5.61
C LEU A 175 -14.71 0.73 6.66
#